data_AF-A0A2E8WXK9-F1
#
_entry.id   AF-A0A2E8WXK9-F1
#
_cell.length_a   1.000
_cell.length_b   1.000
_cell.length_c   1.000
_cell.angle_alpha   90.00
_cell.angle_beta   90.00
_cell.angle_gamma   90.00
#
_symmetry.space_group_name_H-M   'P 1'
#
loop_
_entity.id
_entity.type
_entity.pdbx_description
1 polymer ?
#
loop_
_entity_poly.entity_id
_entity_poly.type
_entity_poly.pdbx_seq_one_letter_code
_entity_poly.pdbx_strand_id
1 'polypeptide(L)' 'SMLEISWRGTEPVAMPDGSERKFIQDGDTVVMRAPYFGEVRGKLLPA' A
#
# COMPACT_ATOMS: atom_id res chain seq x y z
N SER A 1 -4.33 6.26 5.50
CA SER A 1 -4.60 5.95 4.08
C SER A 1 -3.40 6.36 3.23
N MET A 2 -3.27 5.90 1.97
CA MET A 2 -2.17 6.35 1.10
C MET A 2 -2.16 7.86 0.85
N LEU A 3 -3.32 8.53 0.93
CA LEU A 3 -3.43 9.98 0.82
C LEU A 3 -2.69 10.71 1.95
N GLU A 4 -2.66 10.14 3.15
CA GLU A 4 -1.96 10.75 4.28
C GLU A 4 -0.48 10.38 4.24
N ILE A 5 -0.16 9.10 4.00
CA ILE A 5 1.21 8.60 4.00
C ILE A 5 2.06 9.28 2.92
N SER A 6 1.48 9.53 1.74
CA SER A 6 2.18 10.15 0.61
C SER A 6 1.96 11.66 0.46
N TRP A 7 1.30 12.31 1.44
CA TRP A 7 0.85 13.70 1.34
C TRP A 7 0.13 14.02 0.04
N ARG A 8 -0.96 13.32 -0.24
CA ARG A 8 -1.74 13.42 -1.49
C ARG A 8 -0.86 13.20 -2.74
N GLY A 9 0.19 12.38 -2.63
CA GLY A 9 1.12 12.05 -3.69
C GLY A 9 2.25 13.05 -3.91
N THR A 10 2.42 14.08 -3.08
CA THR A 10 3.56 14.99 -3.18
C THR A 10 4.85 14.38 -2.64
N GLU A 11 4.75 13.44 -1.69
CA GLU A 11 5.89 12.76 -1.08
C GLU A 11 5.78 11.24 -1.32
N PRO A 12 6.59 10.65 -2.21
CA PRO A 12 6.56 9.21 -2.45
C PRO A 12 7.13 8.43 -1.26
N VAL A 13 6.60 7.22 -1.06
CA VAL A 13 7.04 6.28 -0.03
C VAL A 13 8.06 5.32 -0.64
N ALA A 14 9.25 5.24 -0.05
CA ALA A 14 10.27 4.28 -0.45
C ALA A 14 9.91 2.86 -0.01
N MET A 15 10.10 1.90 -0.91
CA MET A 15 9.81 0.48 -0.68
C MET A 15 11.10 -0.33 -0.50
N PRO A 16 11.05 -1.49 0.19
CA PRO A 16 12.24 -2.31 0.45
C PRO A 16 12.92 -2.87 -0.81
N ASP A 17 12.20 -2.94 -1.94
CA ASP A 17 12.72 -3.36 -3.24
C ASP A 17 13.40 -2.22 -4.02
N GLY A 18 13.51 -1.02 -3.42
CA GLY A 18 14.07 0.17 -4.05
C GLY A 18 13.08 0.94 -4.93
N SER A 19 11.85 0.46 -5.09
CA SER A 19 10.80 1.20 -5.78
C SER A 19 10.17 2.27 -4.91
N GLU A 20 9.37 3.14 -5.52
CA GLU A 20 8.59 4.15 -4.80
C GLU A 20 7.09 3.96 -5.04
N ARG A 21 6.28 4.36 -4.06
CA ARG A 21 4.81 4.36 -4.15
C ARG A 21 4.21 5.67 -3.66
N LYS A 22 3.30 6.22 -4.46
CA LYS A 22 2.39 7.31 -4.06
C LYS A 22 1.00 6.77 -3.74
N PHE A 23 0.55 5.81 -4.56
CA PHE A 23 -0.69 5.07 -4.39
C PHE A 23 -0.43 3.59 -4.70
N ILE A 24 -1.40 2.76 -4.36
CA ILE A 24 -1.45 1.34 -4.75
C ILE A 24 -1.58 1.21 -6.27
N GLN A 25 -0.88 0.22 -6.83
CA GLN A 25 -0.83 -0.08 -8.27
C GLN A 25 -1.30 -1.50 -8.55
N ASP A 26 -1.59 -1.79 -9.81
CA ASP A 26 -1.98 -3.14 -10.24
C ASP A 26 -0.92 -4.16 -9.86
N GLY A 27 -1.37 -5.27 -9.26
CA GLY A 27 -0.50 -6.31 -8.72
C GLY A 27 -0.09 -6.10 -7.26
N ASP A 28 -0.25 -4.90 -6.69
CA ASP A 28 0.04 -4.66 -5.27
C ASP A 28 -0.92 -5.47 -4.38
N THR A 29 -0.41 -5.93 -3.24
CA THR A 29 -1.20 -6.61 -2.21
C THR A 29 -1.13 -5.81 -0.92
N VAL A 30 -2.29 -5.40 -0.41
CA VAL A 30 -2.42 -4.72 0.87
C VAL A 30 -2.77 -5.74 1.95
N VAL A 31 -2.05 -5.67 3.05
CA VAL A 31 -2.20 -6.58 4.18
C VAL A 31 -2.35 -5.81 5.47
N MET A 32 -3.50 -5.95 6.12
CA MET A 32 -3.79 -5.37 7.43
C MET A 32 -3.73 -6.45 8.49
N ARG A 33 -2.93 -6.26 9.54
CA ARG A 33 -2.74 -7.22 10.64
C ARG A 33 -3.11 -6.60 11.97
N ALA A 34 -3.78 -7.38 12.82
CA ALA A 34 -4.05 -7.01 14.20
C ALA A 34 -3.97 -8.25 15.13
N PRO A 35 -3.36 -8.14 16.32
CA PRO A 35 -3.06 -9.29 17.19
C PRO A 35 -4.23 -10.22 17.51
N TYR A 36 -5.45 -9.69 17.61
CA TYR A 36 -6.66 -10.45 17.96
C TYR A 36 -7.65 -10.63 16.81
N PHE A 37 -7.39 -10.00 15.65
CA PHE A 37 -8.28 -10.04 14.49
C PHE A 37 -7.65 -10.72 13.28
N GLY A 38 -6.42 -11.23 13.43
CA GLY A 38 -5.71 -11.91 12.36
C GLY A 38 -5.32 -10.94 11.24
N GLU A 39 -5.52 -11.38 10.01
CA GLU A 39 -5.04 -10.69 8.81
C GLU A 39 -6.14 -10.56 7.76
N VAL A 40 -6.26 -9.35 7.18
CA VAL A 40 -7.11 -9.08 6.02
C VAL A 40 -6.20 -8.74 4.83
N ARG A 41 -6.42 -9.43 3.71
CA ARG A 41 -5.65 -9.28 2.47
C ARG A 41 -6.54 -8.77 1.34
N GLY A 42 -6.02 -7.85 0.53
CA GLY A 42 -6.63 -7.43 -0.73
C GLY A 42 -5.56 -7.28 -1.81
N LYS A 43 -5.81 -7.83 -2.99
CA LYS A 43 -4.94 -7.68 -4.17
C LYS A 43 -5.61 -6.76 -5.18
N LEU A 44 -4.87 -5.78 -5.69
CA LEU A 44 -5.34 -4.94 -6.78
C LEU A 44 -5.11 -5.69 -8.09
N LEU A 45 -6.19 -5.97 -8.82
CA LEU A 45 -6.14 -6.58 -10.13
C LEU A 45 -6.07 -5.49 -11.21
N PRO A 46 -5.41 -5.77 -12.35
CA PRO A 46 -5.48 -4.89 -13.51
C PRO A 46 -6.92 -4.58 -13.91
N ALA A 47 -7.12 -3.37 -14.43
CA ALA A 47 -8.39 -2.91 -14.99
C ALA A 47 -8.82 -3.71 -16.23
#